data_AF-A0A2V4NYI5-F1
#
_entry.id   AF-A0A2V4NYI5-F1
#
_cell.length_a   1.000
_cell.length_b   1.000
_cell.length_c   1.000
_cell.angle_alpha   90.00
_cell.angle_beta   90.00
_cell.angle_gamma   90.00
#
_symmetry.space_group_name_H-M   'P 1'
#
loop_
_entity.id
_entity.type
_entity.pdbx_description
1 polymer ?
#
loop_
_entity_poly.entity_id
_entity_poly.type
_entity_poly.pdbx_seq_one_letter_code
_entity_poly.pdbx_strand_id
1 'polypeptide(L)'
;MNIVAVRLDAPVHFTAFVLSGDEESAKRLWVCVRAADSAPAVSWLGCWSREPEPSLGEIKELLRLLSQSISSGVVIGPYGPALGAIESFQSWDSWGPGTPRPILGCRPWELQDGHSLNEVSIDDLNLG
;
A
#
# COMPACT_ATOMS: atom_id res chain seq x y z
N MET A 1 4.33 14.47 4.92
CA MET A 1 3.97 13.05 4.73
C MET A 1 5.20 12.35 4.19
N ASN A 2 5.72 11.36 4.90
CA ASN A 2 6.80 10.49 4.40
C ASN A 2 6.17 9.34 3.59
N ILE A 3 6.83 8.89 2.53
CA ILE A 3 6.32 7.83 1.66
C ILE A 3 7.45 6.84 1.38
N VAL A 4 7.21 5.57 1.65
CA VAL A 4 8.12 4.48 1.27
C VAL A 4 7.37 3.49 0.39
N ALA A 5 7.94 3.16 -0.76
CA ALA A 5 7.42 2.12 -1.64
C ALA A 5 8.09 0.79 -1.30
N VAL A 6 7.29 -0.23 -1.03
CA VAL A 6 7.74 -1.57 -0.68
C VAL A 6 7.25 -2.54 -1.74
N ARG A 7 8.17 -3.27 -2.35
CA ARG A 7 7.82 -4.33 -3.29
C ARG A 7 7.29 -5.54 -2.52
N LEU A 8 6.12 -6.02 -2.91
CA LEU A 8 5.56 -7.26 -2.38
C LEU A 8 6.01 -8.43 -3.25
N ASP A 9 6.45 -9.51 -2.61
CA ASP A 9 6.85 -10.73 -3.28
C ASP A 9 5.59 -11.50 -3.69
N ALA A 10 5.27 -11.42 -4.99
CA ALA A 10 4.11 -12.03 -5.61
C ALA A 10 4.40 -12.33 -7.09
N PRO A 11 3.65 -13.25 -7.75
CA PRO A 11 3.83 -13.57 -9.17
C PRO A 11 3.68 -12.37 -10.12
N VAL A 12 3.00 -11.33 -9.64
CA VAL A 12 2.78 -10.06 -10.33
C VAL A 12 3.37 -8.94 -9.47
N HIS A 13 3.86 -7.89 -10.11
CA HIS A 13 4.45 -6.75 -9.41
C HIS A 13 3.37 -5.94 -8.68
N PHE A 14 3.31 -6.11 -7.36
CA PHE A 14 2.56 -5.24 -6.45
C PHE A 14 3.51 -4.39 -5.61
N THR A 15 3.09 -3.16 -5.35
CA THR A 15 3.80 -2.19 -4.53
C THR A 15 2.88 -1.76 -3.41
N ALA A 16 3.32 -1.94 -2.16
CA ALA A 16 2.71 -1.34 -1.00
C ALA A 16 3.38 0.00 -0.69
N PHE A 17 2.59 1.05 -0.55
CA PHE A 17 3.06 2.38 -0.18
C PHE A 17 2.73 2.62 1.29
N VAL A 18 3.79 2.83 2.08
CA VAL A 18 3.68 3.19 3.48
C VAL A 18 3.70 4.71 3.58
N LEU A 19 2.62 5.31 4.11
CA LEU A 19 2.44 6.75 4.21
C LEU A 19 2.34 7.17 5.68
N SER A 20 3.15 8.14 6.10
CA SER A 20 3.08 8.70 7.46
C SER A 20 2.30 10.01 7.48
N GLY A 21 1.14 9.98 8.14
CA GLY A 21 0.20 11.08 8.27
C GLY A 21 -0.79 11.18 7.11
N ASP A 22 -1.87 11.90 7.34
CA ASP A 22 -2.89 12.26 6.34
C ASP A 22 -3.46 13.67 6.62
N GLU A 23 -4.49 14.07 5.86
CA GLU A 23 -5.14 15.39 6.01
C GLU A 23 -5.85 15.59 7.36
N GLU A 24 -6.18 14.52 8.07
CA GLU A 24 -6.93 14.53 9.32
C GLU A 24 -6.05 14.28 10.55
N SER A 25 -4.98 13.49 10.40
CA SER A 25 -4.11 13.05 11.49
C SER A 25 -2.67 12.86 11.01
N ALA A 26 -1.74 13.65 11.58
CA ALA A 26 -0.31 13.49 11.32
C ALA A 26 0.29 12.19 11.92
N LYS A 27 -0.46 11.50 12.80
CA LYS A 27 -0.03 10.28 13.49
C LYS A 27 -0.58 8.99 12.88
N ARG A 28 -1.48 9.11 11.90
CA ARG A 28 -2.05 7.94 11.22
C ARG A 28 -1.07 7.42 10.20
N LEU A 29 -0.81 6.12 10.25
CA LEU A 29 -0.02 5.45 9.23
C LEU A 29 -0.94 4.72 8.26
N TRP A 30 -0.60 4.78 6.98
CA TRP A 30 -1.31 4.09 5.91
C TRP A 30 -0.40 3.09 5.22
N VAL A 31 -0.96 1.95 4.84
CA VAL A 31 -0.37 1.01 3.89
C VAL A 31 -1.37 0.86 2.75
N CYS A 32 -1.01 1.26 1.54
CA CYS A 32 -1.89 1.17 0.39
C CYS A 32 -1.24 0.39 -0.75
N VAL A 33 -1.98 -0.53 -1.35
CA VAL A 33 -1.45 -1.45 -2.36
C VAL A 33 -1.89 -1.03 -3.75
N ARG A 34 -0.96 -1.15 -4.70
CA ARG A 34 -1.21 -0.99 -6.13
C ARG A 34 -0.47 -2.08 -6.91
N ALA A 35 -0.96 -2.45 -8.08
CA ALA A 35 -0.18 -3.22 -9.05
C ALA A 35 0.50 -2.28 -10.05
N ALA A 36 1.75 -2.58 -10.43
CA ALA A 36 2.52 -1.75 -11.37
C ALA A 36 1.76 -1.53 -12.70
N ASP A 37 1.06 -2.57 -13.16
CA ASP A 37 0.37 -2.60 -14.46
C ASP A 37 -1.16 -2.36 -14.37
N SER A 38 -1.69 -1.89 -13.23
CA SER A 38 -3.15 -1.67 -13.09
C SER A 38 -3.63 -0.43 -13.85
N ALA A 39 -4.67 -0.58 -14.67
CA ALA A 39 -5.38 0.51 -15.34
C ALA A 39 -6.83 0.63 -14.79
N PRO A 40 -7.38 1.84 -14.57
CA PRO A 40 -6.76 3.13 -14.76
C PRO A 40 -5.70 3.40 -13.68
N ALA A 41 -4.72 4.24 -14.00
CA ALA A 41 -3.56 4.46 -13.15
C ALA A 41 -3.84 5.17 -11.81
N VAL A 42 -5.10 5.44 -11.45
CA VAL A 42 -5.48 6.47 -10.47
C VAL A 42 -6.04 5.94 -9.14
N SER A 43 -6.11 4.63 -8.91
CA SER A 43 -6.75 4.06 -7.71
C SER A 43 -5.89 3.04 -6.98
N TRP A 44 -5.96 3.06 -5.64
CA TRP A 44 -5.47 1.97 -4.81
C TRP A 44 -6.35 0.74 -4.95
N LEU A 45 -5.73 -0.44 -4.87
CA LEU A 45 -6.45 -1.72 -4.85
C LEU A 45 -7.00 -2.03 -3.46
N GLY A 46 -6.36 -1.51 -2.42
CA GLY A 46 -6.78 -1.56 -1.03
C GLY A 46 -5.87 -0.68 -0.17
N CYS A 47 -6.42 -0.17 0.93
CA CYS A 47 -5.68 0.63 1.90
C CYS A 47 -5.98 0.16 3.31
N TRP A 48 -4.98 0.23 4.19
CA TRP A 48 -5.09 -0.06 5.60
C TRP A 48 -4.51 1.10 6.38
N SER A 49 -5.20 1.53 7.43
CA SER A 49 -4.74 2.61 8.28
C SER A 49 -4.74 2.21 9.74
N ARG A 50 -3.86 2.83 10.53
CA ARG A 50 -3.82 2.62 11.97
C ARG A 50 -3.39 3.87 12.71
N GLU A 51 -4.02 4.08 13.87
CA GLU A 51 -3.65 5.09 14.86
C GLU A 51 -3.74 4.47 16.28
N PRO A 52 -2.77 4.72 17.19
CA PRO A 52 -1.53 5.48 16.98
C PRO A 52 -0.59 4.79 15.99
N GLU A 53 0.44 5.52 15.55
CA GLU A 53 1.44 5.01 14.60
C GLU A 53 2.00 3.65 15.05
N PRO A 54 1.87 2.60 14.23
CA PRO A 54 2.36 1.27 14.56
C PRO A 54 3.89 1.22 14.54
N SER A 55 4.46 0.27 15.29
CA SER A 55 5.89 0.01 15.25
C SER A 55 6.32 -0.54 13.88
N LEU A 56 7.61 -0.38 13.54
CA LEU A 56 8.18 -0.93 12.31
C LEU A 56 7.95 -2.46 12.20
N GLY A 57 7.98 -3.18 13.32
CA GLY A 57 7.69 -4.61 13.35
C GLY A 57 6.26 -4.95 12.93
N GLU A 58 5.28 -4.18 13.40
CA GLU A 58 3.86 -4.34 13.03
C GLU A 58 3.61 -3.99 11.57
N ILE A 59 4.32 -3.00 11.03
CA ILE A 59 4.23 -2.62 9.61
C ILE A 59 4.82 -3.73 8.74
N LYS A 60 6.00 -4.24 9.08
CA LYS A 60 6.62 -5.38 8.37
C LYS A 60 5.73 -6.61 8.43
N GLU A 61 5.08 -6.87 9.56
CA GLU A 61 4.14 -7.98 9.69
C GLU A 61 2.93 -7.83 8.76
N LEU A 62 2.29 -6.66 8.74
CA LEU A 62 1.20 -6.38 7.80
C LEU A 62 1.65 -6.59 6.34
N LEU A 63 2.83 -6.08 5.96
CA LEU A 63 3.35 -6.22 4.61
C LEU A 63 3.58 -7.70 4.23
N ARG A 64 4.07 -8.52 5.17
CA ARG A 64 4.23 -9.97 4.95
C ARG A 64 2.89 -10.66 4.77
N LEU A 65 1.90 -10.34 5.61
CA LEU A 65 0.55 -10.89 5.48
C LEU A 65 -0.08 -10.51 4.13
N LEU A 66 0.05 -9.25 3.71
CA LEU A 66 -0.38 -8.79 2.39
C LEU A 66 0.32 -9.54 1.26
N SER A 67 1.65 -9.70 1.35
CA SER A 67 2.43 -10.42 0.33
C SER A 67 1.96 -11.88 0.21
N GLN A 68 1.69 -12.55 1.33
CA GLN A 68 1.17 -13.92 1.37
C GLN A 68 -0.25 -14.01 0.81
N SER A 69 -1.13 -13.10 1.23
CA SER A 69 -2.51 -13.01 0.74
C SER A 69 -2.55 -12.86 -0.77
N ILE A 70 -1.81 -11.90 -1.31
CA ILE A 70 -1.70 -11.64 -2.75
C ILE A 70 -1.18 -12.88 -3.48
N SER A 71 -0.12 -13.51 -2.96
CA SER A 71 0.46 -14.72 -3.55
C SER A 71 -0.51 -15.91 -3.58
N SER A 72 -1.47 -15.96 -2.65
CA SER A 72 -2.45 -17.04 -2.57
C SER A 72 -3.60 -16.91 -3.59
N GLY A 73 -3.81 -15.74 -4.19
CA GLY A 73 -5.01 -15.48 -4.99
C GLY A 73 -5.02 -14.18 -5.78
N VAL A 74 -4.03 -13.97 -6.66
CA VAL A 74 -4.09 -12.87 -7.64
C VAL A 74 -5.22 -13.11 -8.64
N VAL A 75 -6.10 -12.12 -8.79
CA VAL A 75 -7.13 -12.11 -9.83
C VAL A 75 -6.68 -11.18 -10.96
N ILE A 76 -6.65 -11.67 -12.18
CA ILE A 76 -6.42 -10.82 -13.36
C ILE A 76 -7.78 -10.46 -13.96
N GLY A 77 -8.17 -9.20 -13.81
CA GLY A 77 -9.38 -8.64 -14.39
C GLY A 77 -9.12 -7.98 -15.75
N PRO A 78 -10.17 -7.43 -16.40
CA PRO A 78 -10.04 -6.70 -17.67
C PRO A 78 -9.17 -5.44 -17.57
N TYR A 79 -8.84 -5.04 -16.34
CA TYR A 79 -8.11 -3.84 -15.95
C TYR A 79 -6.72 -4.14 -15.37
N GLY A 80 -6.30 -5.40 -15.47
CA GLY A 80 -5.04 -5.89 -14.93
C GLY A 80 -5.18 -6.58 -13.57
N PRO A 81 -4.09 -6.66 -12.80
CA PRO A 81 -4.05 -7.38 -11.53
C PRO A 81 -4.89 -6.69 -10.46
N ALA A 82 -5.64 -7.50 -9.71
CA ALA A 82 -6.49 -7.08 -8.60
C ALA A 82 -6.29 -7.98 -7.38
N LEU A 83 -6.59 -7.44 -6.20
CA LEU A 83 -6.68 -8.22 -4.97
C LEU A 83 -7.93 -9.11 -5.04
N GLY A 84 -7.77 -10.42 -4.80
CA GLY A 84 -8.89 -11.37 -4.82
C GLY A 84 -9.91 -11.12 -3.70
N ALA A 85 -9.45 -10.62 -2.56
CA ALA A 85 -10.27 -10.14 -1.46
C ALA A 85 -9.54 -9.01 -0.72
N ILE A 86 -10.29 -8.10 -0.10
CA ILE A 86 -9.72 -7.16 0.86
C ILE A 86 -9.74 -7.83 2.22
N GLU A 87 -8.56 -8.14 2.71
CA GLU A 87 -8.39 -8.72 4.03
C GLU A 87 -8.55 -7.66 5.10
N SER A 88 -9.24 -8.03 6.19
CA SER A 88 -9.23 -7.28 7.42
C SER A 88 -8.13 -7.82 8.33
N PHE A 89 -7.25 -6.94 8.77
CA PHE A 89 -6.21 -7.27 9.73
C PHE A 89 -6.59 -6.73 11.10
N GLN A 90 -6.37 -7.53 12.14
CA GLN A 90 -6.64 -7.10 13.50
C GLN A 90 -5.87 -5.80 13.81
N SER A 91 -6.57 -4.82 14.39
CA SER A 91 -6.02 -3.50 14.72
C SER A 91 -5.71 -2.58 13.54
N TRP A 92 -6.11 -2.92 12.32
CA TRP A 92 -6.03 -2.05 11.14
C TRP A 92 -7.41 -1.75 10.57
N ASP A 93 -7.70 -0.48 10.37
CA ASP A 93 -8.89 -0.07 9.64
C ASP A 93 -8.67 -0.37 8.16
N SER A 94 -9.60 -1.11 7.56
CA SER A 94 -9.50 -1.57 6.18
C SER A 94 -10.38 -0.72 5.28
N TRP A 95 -9.81 -0.30 4.16
CA TRP A 95 -10.46 0.55 3.17
C TRP A 95 -10.49 -0.17 1.83
N GLY A 96 -11.68 -0.14 1.21
CA GLY A 96 -11.96 -0.72 -0.10
C GLY A 96 -11.01 -0.27 -1.22
N PRO A 97 -11.20 -0.78 -2.45
CA PRO A 97 -10.53 -0.21 -3.62
C PRO A 97 -10.98 1.24 -3.82
N GLY A 98 -10.11 2.08 -4.39
CA GLY A 98 -10.33 3.51 -4.54
C GLY A 98 -9.38 4.33 -3.68
N THR A 99 -9.66 5.63 -3.51
CA THR A 99 -8.79 6.51 -2.73
C THR A 99 -9.52 7.00 -1.49
N PRO A 100 -9.09 6.57 -0.28
CA PRO A 100 -9.66 7.07 0.97
C PRO A 100 -9.56 8.59 1.02
N ARG A 101 -10.64 9.26 1.45
CA ARG A 101 -10.71 10.72 1.53
C ARG A 101 -9.51 11.35 2.26
N PRO A 102 -9.02 10.82 3.40
CA PRO A 102 -7.90 11.44 4.12
C PRO A 102 -6.60 11.52 3.31
N ILE A 103 -6.44 10.65 2.31
CA ILE A 103 -5.26 10.60 1.43
C ILE A 103 -5.62 10.85 -0.04
N LEU A 104 -6.71 11.58 -0.32
CA LEU A 104 -7.22 11.80 -1.68
C LEU A 104 -6.17 12.42 -2.63
N GLY A 105 -5.34 13.33 -2.10
CA GLY A 105 -4.25 13.96 -2.83
C GLY A 105 -2.95 13.13 -2.91
N CYS A 106 -2.87 11.97 -2.24
CA CYS A 106 -1.67 11.14 -2.22
C CYS A 106 -1.65 10.19 -3.42
N ARG A 107 -0.84 10.53 -4.42
CA ARG A 107 -0.61 9.68 -5.61
C ARG A 107 0.89 9.55 -5.88
N PRO A 108 1.60 8.75 -5.08
CA PRO A 108 3.06 8.70 -5.14
C PRO A 108 3.60 8.20 -6.50
N TRP A 109 2.77 7.50 -7.26
CA TRP A 109 3.09 7.03 -8.60
C TRP A 109 2.91 8.08 -9.72
N GLU A 110 2.26 9.22 -9.46
CA GLU A 110 2.11 10.32 -10.42
C GLU A 110 3.24 11.34 -10.31
N LEU A 111 4.25 11.10 -9.47
CA LEU A 111 5.41 11.99 -9.34
C LEU A 111 6.19 12.00 -10.67
N GLN A 112 5.89 12.98 -11.53
CA GLN A 112 6.42 13.09 -12.90
C GLN A 112 7.87 13.60 -12.99
N ASP A 113 8.47 14.07 -11.90
CA ASP A 113 9.75 14.78 -11.91
C ASP A 113 10.94 13.93 -11.44
N GLY A 114 11.23 12.82 -12.13
CA GLY A 114 12.52 12.11 -12.05
C GLY A 114 12.85 11.42 -10.72
N HIS A 115 12.03 11.59 -9.68
CA HIS A 115 12.08 10.84 -8.44
C HIS A 115 11.19 9.60 -8.57
N SER A 116 11.65 8.59 -9.31
CA SER A 116 11.11 7.25 -9.11
C SER A 116 11.31 6.89 -7.63
N LEU A 117 10.21 6.66 -6.91
CA LEU A 117 10.29 6.07 -5.58
C LEU A 117 10.98 4.71 -5.74
N ASN A 118 12.21 4.61 -5.23
CA ASN A 118 12.92 3.35 -5.22
C ASN A 118 12.16 2.39 -4.31
N GLU A 119 11.73 1.28 -4.87
CA GLU A 119 11.10 0.23 -4.09
C GLU A 119 12.15 -0.49 -3.24
N VAL A 120 11.82 -0.70 -1.97
CA VAL A 120 12.62 -1.52 -1.06
C VAL A 120 11.96 -2.86 -0.82
N SER A 121 12.74 -3.83 -0.34
CA SER A 121 12.17 -5.08 0.18
C SER A 121 11.51 -4.84 1.55
N ILE A 122 10.64 -5.76 1.98
CA ILE A 122 10.04 -5.69 3.32
C ILE A 122 11.12 -5.70 4.41
N ASP A 123 12.20 -6.47 4.21
CA ASP A 123 13.26 -6.60 5.20
C ASP A 123 14.13 -5.35 5.29
N ASP A 124 14.33 -4.65 4.16
CA ASP A 124 15.10 -3.40 4.08
C ASP A 124 14.29 -2.15 4.46
N LEU A 125 12.98 -2.29 4.70
CA LEU A 125 12.12 -1.17 5.09
C LEU A 125 12.64 -0.50 6.37
N ASN A 126 12.84 0.81 6.26
CA ASN A 126 13.14 1.75 7.34
C ASN A 126 12.31 3.02 7.11
N LEU A 127 11.78 3.61 8.19
CA LEU A 127 10.86 4.76 8.12
C LEU A 127 11.52 6.11 8.40
N GLY A 128 12.83 6.12 8.69
CA GLY A 128 13.63 7.34 8.84
C GLY A 128 13.42 8.05 10.17
#